data_AF-A0A1C5FF20-F1
#
_entry.id   AF-A0A1C5FF20-F1
#
_cell.length_a   1.000
_cell.length_b   1.000
_cell.length_c   1.000
_cell.angle_alpha   90.00
_cell.angle_beta   90.00
_cell.angle_gamma   90.00
#
_symmetry.space_group_name_H-M   'P 1'
#
loop_
_entity.id
_entity.type
_entity.pdbx_description
1 polymer ?
#
loop_
_entity_poly.entity_id
_entity_poly.type
_entity_poly.pdbx_seq_one_letter_code
_entity_poly.pdbx_strand_id
1 'polypeptide(L)'
;MTIKRMPLKANGHALSRSGEVEAKWLFDDMDPMVSGAEYACRVCNQPPTYRFTDDTVHVVEPCPYPDGITTTITIAVPSGKLLVSDDLRPVFTWVDADPMSYESTLGKAQAIRQMADAGCAFGPADNCGLGLYRTGPDNYIIASPRLDEDDEPSLAESDCLARICTDLWAYSCADFELWKARGGDPATLGWSDTVVDVPPGEYRFVHHSGERGFDRDSADTVVFAHVERI
;
A
#
# COMPACT_ATOMS: atom_id res chain seq x y z
N MET A 1 -25.41 -30.67 -13.07
CA MET A 1 -24.32 -29.70 -12.83
C MET A 1 -23.40 -29.69 -14.04
N THR A 2 -23.35 -28.56 -14.74
CA THR A 2 -22.42 -28.31 -15.84
C THR A 2 -21.39 -27.28 -15.39
N ILE A 3 -20.12 -27.53 -15.65
CA ILE A 3 -19.02 -26.60 -15.36
C ILE A 3 -18.34 -26.25 -16.67
N LYS A 4 -18.16 -24.95 -16.96
CA LYS A 4 -17.37 -24.48 -18.09
C LYS A 4 -16.29 -23.52 -17.61
N ARG A 5 -15.07 -23.69 -18.12
CA ARG A 5 -14.02 -22.68 -18.00
C ARG A 5 -14.22 -21.67 -19.11
N MET A 6 -14.25 -20.39 -18.74
CA MET A 6 -14.57 -19.29 -19.64
C MET A 6 -13.61 -18.12 -19.40
N PRO A 7 -13.18 -17.39 -20.44
CA PRO A 7 -12.47 -16.13 -20.28
C PRO A 7 -13.29 -15.12 -19.48
N LEU A 8 -12.61 -14.34 -18.65
CA LEU A 8 -13.19 -13.23 -17.87
C LEU A 8 -12.79 -11.88 -18.47
N LYS A 9 -13.79 -11.10 -18.90
CA LYS A 9 -13.63 -9.68 -19.23
C LYS A 9 -13.94 -8.85 -17.99
N ALA A 10 -12.91 -8.60 -17.18
CA ALA A 10 -13.05 -7.99 -15.85
C ALA A 10 -13.39 -6.49 -15.85
N ASN A 11 -13.47 -5.82 -17.01
CA ASN A 11 -13.84 -4.41 -17.10
C ASN A 11 -13.03 -3.48 -16.17
N GLY A 12 -11.70 -3.65 -16.15
CA GLY A 12 -10.78 -2.90 -15.30
C GLY A 12 -10.63 -3.44 -13.87
N HIS A 13 -11.50 -4.33 -13.41
CA HIS A 13 -11.40 -4.90 -12.06
C HIS A 13 -10.21 -5.88 -11.92
N ALA A 14 -9.68 -5.97 -10.70
CA ALA A 14 -8.66 -6.94 -10.31
C ALA A 14 -9.31 -8.12 -9.58
N LEU A 15 -9.86 -9.07 -10.36
CA LEU A 15 -10.71 -10.18 -9.85
C LEU A 15 -10.10 -11.57 -10.00
N SER A 16 -9.16 -11.80 -10.91
CA SER A 16 -8.49 -13.10 -11.01
C SER A 16 -7.08 -12.94 -11.54
N ARG A 17 -6.20 -13.89 -11.21
CA ARG A 17 -4.82 -13.94 -11.71
C ARG A 17 -4.70 -14.62 -13.08
N SER A 18 -5.65 -15.48 -13.43
CA SER A 18 -5.59 -16.34 -14.64
C SER A 18 -6.28 -15.74 -15.87
N GLY A 19 -7.12 -14.72 -15.71
CA GLY A 19 -7.97 -14.21 -16.80
C GLY A 19 -9.11 -15.16 -17.21
N GLU A 20 -9.28 -16.28 -16.51
CA GLU A 20 -10.35 -17.26 -16.71
C GLU A 20 -11.10 -17.51 -15.40
N VAL A 21 -12.36 -17.95 -15.51
CA VAL A 21 -13.21 -18.36 -14.39
C VAL A 21 -13.96 -19.64 -14.71
N GLU A 22 -14.47 -20.31 -13.68
CA GLU A 22 -15.41 -21.41 -13.81
C GLU A 22 -16.84 -20.88 -13.65
N ALA A 23 -17.66 -21.05 -14.69
CA ALA A 23 -19.10 -20.86 -14.61
C ALA A 23 -19.77 -22.20 -14.29
N LYS A 24 -20.56 -22.24 -13.22
CA LYS A 24 -21.19 -23.45 -12.66
C LYS A 24 -22.72 -23.31 -12.75
N TRP A 25 -23.34 -24.10 -13.62
CA TRP A 25 -24.79 -24.26 -13.71
C TRP A 25 -25.22 -25.43 -12.83
N LEU A 26 -25.78 -25.11 -11.67
CA LEU A 26 -26.29 -26.11 -10.74
C LEU A 26 -27.63 -26.70 -11.23
N PHE A 27 -28.49 -25.83 -11.76
CA PHE A 27 -29.82 -26.13 -12.31
C PHE A 27 -30.05 -25.34 -13.60
N ASP A 28 -30.93 -25.82 -14.47
CA ASP A 28 -31.15 -25.25 -15.83
C ASP A 28 -31.85 -23.88 -15.81
N ASP A 29 -32.49 -23.52 -14.69
CA ASP A 29 -33.28 -22.31 -14.49
C ASP A 29 -32.62 -21.25 -13.59
N MET A 30 -31.37 -21.48 -13.17
CA MET A 30 -30.62 -20.57 -12.31
C MET A 30 -29.47 -19.88 -13.05
N ASP A 31 -29.20 -18.64 -12.66
CA ASP A 31 -27.98 -17.96 -13.08
C ASP A 31 -26.75 -18.76 -12.65
N PRO A 32 -25.74 -18.89 -13.54
CA PRO A 32 -24.53 -19.62 -13.21
C PRO A 32 -23.73 -18.91 -12.11
N MET A 33 -23.18 -19.72 -11.20
CA MET A 33 -22.24 -19.24 -10.19
C MET A 33 -20.84 -19.12 -10.79
N VAL A 34 -20.16 -18.00 -10.54
CA VAL A 34 -18.75 -17.82 -10.90
C VAL A 34 -17.86 -18.27 -9.76
N SER A 35 -16.87 -19.11 -10.04
CA SER A 35 -15.76 -19.40 -9.13
C SER A 35 -14.41 -19.24 -9.82
N GLY A 36 -13.34 -19.09 -9.04
CA GLY A 36 -12.01 -18.77 -9.56
C GLY A 36 -11.78 -17.27 -9.78
N ALA A 37 -12.76 -16.44 -9.43
CA ALA A 37 -12.60 -15.00 -9.22
C ALA A 37 -12.74 -14.67 -7.73
N GLU A 38 -12.12 -13.58 -7.33
CA GLU A 38 -12.30 -12.94 -6.02
C GLU A 38 -13.74 -12.47 -5.85
N TYR A 39 -14.24 -12.54 -4.61
CA TYR A 39 -15.59 -12.07 -4.28
C TYR A 39 -15.77 -10.56 -4.50
N ALA A 40 -14.68 -9.80 -4.41
CA ALA A 40 -14.66 -8.36 -4.66
C ALA A 40 -13.37 -7.96 -5.38
N CYS A 41 -13.42 -6.84 -6.11
CA CYS A 41 -12.24 -6.27 -6.74
C CYS A 41 -11.21 -5.87 -5.69
N ARG A 42 -9.97 -6.34 -5.82
CA ARG A 42 -8.87 -6.00 -4.88
C ARG A 42 -8.57 -4.50 -4.81
N VAL A 43 -8.93 -3.73 -5.84
CA VAL A 43 -8.69 -2.28 -5.88
C VAL A 43 -9.84 -1.50 -5.24
N CYS A 44 -11.04 -1.58 -5.84
CA CYS A 44 -12.19 -0.77 -5.41
C CYS A 44 -13.08 -1.44 -4.36
N ASN A 45 -12.79 -2.69 -3.94
CA ASN A 45 -13.57 -3.48 -2.98
C ASN A 45 -15.04 -3.75 -3.36
N GLN A 46 -15.45 -3.49 -4.61
CA GLN A 46 -16.82 -3.75 -5.06
C GLN A 46 -16.98 -5.20 -5.53
N PRO A 47 -18.08 -5.89 -5.16
CA PRO A 47 -18.41 -7.17 -5.74
C PRO A 47 -18.80 -6.99 -7.22
N PRO A 48 -18.31 -7.84 -8.13
CA PRO A 48 -18.63 -7.72 -9.55
C PRO A 48 -20.04 -8.24 -9.87
N THR A 49 -20.77 -7.54 -10.74
CA THR A 49 -21.96 -8.08 -11.40
C THR A 49 -21.53 -8.79 -12.68
N TYR A 50 -21.88 -10.07 -12.82
CA TYR A 50 -21.52 -10.88 -14.00
C TYR A 50 -22.63 -10.93 -15.03
N ARG A 51 -22.25 -10.89 -16.31
CA ARG A 51 -23.11 -11.18 -17.45
C ARG A 51 -22.46 -12.26 -18.30
N PHE A 52 -23.23 -13.29 -18.61
CA PHE A 52 -22.77 -14.46 -19.36
C PHE A 52 -23.11 -14.31 -20.84
N THR A 53 -22.18 -14.73 -21.69
CA THR A 53 -22.38 -14.98 -23.12
C THR A 53 -22.07 -16.44 -23.41
N ASP A 54 -22.18 -16.90 -24.66
CA ASP A 54 -21.96 -18.30 -25.00
C ASP A 54 -20.55 -18.80 -24.65
N ASP A 55 -19.54 -17.92 -24.73
CA ASP A 55 -18.13 -18.26 -24.54
C ASP A 55 -17.41 -17.43 -23.47
N THR A 56 -17.96 -16.30 -23.03
CA THR A 56 -17.25 -15.32 -22.18
C THR A 56 -18.09 -14.86 -20.99
N VAL A 57 -17.43 -14.61 -19.85
CA VAL A 57 -18.03 -13.94 -18.67
C VAL A 57 -17.58 -12.47 -18.65
N HIS A 58 -18.52 -11.54 -18.56
CA HIS A 58 -18.26 -10.10 -18.50
C HIS A 58 -18.61 -9.54 -17.13
N VAL A 59 -17.77 -8.64 -16.61
CA VAL A 59 -18.16 -7.78 -15.49
C VAL A 59 -18.87 -6.55 -16.06
N VAL A 60 -20.06 -6.26 -15.56
CA VAL A 60 -20.96 -5.24 -16.11
C VAL A 60 -20.45 -3.84 -15.79
N GLU A 61 -20.27 -3.51 -14.52
CA GLU A 61 -19.80 -2.19 -14.11
C GLU A 61 -18.27 -2.08 -14.23
N PRO A 62 -17.73 -0.99 -14.82
CA PRO A 62 -16.30 -0.78 -14.85
C PRO A 62 -15.74 -0.49 -13.46
N CYS A 63 -14.50 -0.91 -13.21
CA CYS A 63 -13.79 -0.49 -12.00
C CYS A 63 -13.56 1.03 -12.06
N PRO A 64 -13.85 1.80 -11.00
CA PRO A 64 -13.54 3.23 -10.97
C PRO A 64 -12.02 3.53 -10.93
N TYR A 65 -11.20 2.52 -10.65
CA TYR A 65 -9.75 2.62 -10.54
C TYR A 65 -9.06 1.51 -11.38
N PRO A 66 -9.20 1.52 -12.71
CA PRO A 66 -8.64 0.46 -13.56
C PRO A 66 -7.10 0.41 -13.50
N ASP A 67 -6.48 1.58 -13.31
CA ASP A 67 -5.03 1.78 -13.24
C ASP A 67 -4.48 1.72 -11.80
N GLY A 68 -5.31 1.33 -10.83
CA GLY A 68 -4.93 1.33 -9.41
C GLY A 68 -5.04 2.71 -8.78
N ILE A 69 -4.34 2.92 -7.66
CA ILE A 69 -4.36 4.15 -6.88
C ILE A 69 -2.94 4.49 -6.42
N THR A 70 -2.38 5.58 -6.97
CA THR A 70 -1.26 6.29 -6.36
C THR A 70 -1.80 7.20 -5.26
N THR A 71 -1.20 7.15 -4.07
CA THR A 71 -1.64 8.00 -2.95
C THR A 71 -0.58 9.05 -2.65
N THR A 72 -0.94 10.32 -2.82
CA THR A 72 -0.08 11.45 -2.46
C THR A 72 -0.59 12.08 -1.17
N ILE A 73 0.31 12.28 -0.21
CA ILE A 73 0.04 12.98 1.05
C ILE A 73 1.16 13.99 1.36
N THR A 74 0.91 14.86 2.33
CA THR A 74 1.90 15.81 2.83
C THR A 74 1.88 15.82 4.35
N ILE A 75 3.06 15.90 4.96
CA ILE A 75 3.22 16.13 6.40
C ILE A 75 4.19 17.29 6.65
N ALA A 76 4.00 17.99 7.77
CA ALA A 76 4.92 19.04 8.22
C ALA A 76 5.94 18.46 9.20
N VAL A 77 7.22 18.77 9.00
CA VAL A 77 8.34 18.40 9.88
C VAL A 77 9.10 19.67 10.32
N PRO A 78 8.45 20.58 11.06
CA PRO A 78 9.05 21.86 11.44
C PRO A 78 10.23 21.71 12.42
N SER A 79 10.34 20.58 13.12
CA SER A 79 11.44 20.34 14.06
C SER A 79 12.76 19.99 13.35
N GLY A 80 12.71 19.60 12.07
CA GLY A 80 13.84 18.99 11.38
C GLY A 80 14.18 17.59 11.89
N LYS A 81 13.28 16.95 12.64
CA LYS A 81 13.44 15.59 13.16
C LYS A 81 12.28 14.73 12.73
N LEU A 82 12.56 13.80 11.81
CA LEU A 82 11.60 12.83 11.32
C LEU A 82 11.73 11.55 12.15
N LEU A 83 10.70 11.21 12.92
CA LEU A 83 10.59 9.88 13.52
C LEU A 83 10.12 8.90 12.46
N VAL A 84 10.88 7.83 12.25
CA VAL A 84 10.58 6.72 11.34
C VAL A 84 10.38 5.47 12.19
N SER A 85 9.27 4.77 11.99
CA SER A 85 8.86 3.59 12.76
C SER A 85 8.00 2.67 11.89
N ASP A 86 7.83 1.43 12.30
CA ASP A 86 6.86 0.52 11.69
C ASP A 86 5.42 0.78 12.15
N ASP A 87 5.24 1.35 13.36
CA ASP A 87 3.90 1.65 13.87
C ASP A 87 3.82 2.85 14.84
N LEU A 88 3.41 3.99 14.29
CA LEU A 88 3.03 5.17 15.08
C LEU A 88 1.52 5.26 15.38
N ARG A 89 0.70 4.24 15.03
CA ARG A 89 -0.75 4.25 15.26
C ARG A 89 -1.18 4.39 16.74
N PRO A 90 -0.40 3.95 17.75
CA PRO A 90 -0.73 4.22 19.14
C PRO A 90 -0.84 5.72 19.49
N VAL A 91 -0.18 6.59 18.72
CA VAL A 91 -0.19 8.05 18.92
C VAL A 91 -0.98 8.78 17.82
N PHE A 92 -0.95 8.25 16.60
CA PHE A 92 -1.67 8.78 15.46
C PHE A 92 -2.79 7.81 15.08
N THR A 93 -4.00 8.08 15.54
CA THR A 93 -5.15 7.27 15.18
C THR A 93 -5.86 7.87 13.97
N TRP A 94 -6.33 6.99 13.08
CA TRP A 94 -7.39 7.37 12.14
C TRP A 94 -8.75 7.06 12.76
N VAL A 95 -9.75 7.88 12.43
CA VAL A 95 -11.11 7.64 12.90
C VAL A 95 -11.74 6.61 11.97
N ASP A 96 -12.23 5.49 12.51
CA ASP A 96 -12.99 4.47 11.77
C ASP A 96 -14.33 5.02 11.24
N ALA A 97 -14.25 5.97 10.31
CA ALA A 97 -15.38 6.47 9.54
C ALA A 97 -15.60 5.50 8.37
N ASP A 98 -16.19 4.33 8.68
CA ASP A 98 -16.62 3.29 7.74
C ASP A 98 -15.72 3.15 6.48
N PRO A 99 -14.40 2.94 6.65
CA PRO A 99 -13.52 2.84 5.50
C PRO A 99 -13.87 1.58 4.72
N MET A 100 -13.65 1.63 3.40
CA MET A 100 -13.59 0.40 2.61
C MET A 100 -12.60 -0.55 3.27
N SER A 101 -12.84 -1.87 3.17
CA SER A 101 -11.98 -2.87 3.80
C SER A 101 -10.50 -2.52 3.63
N TYR A 102 -9.74 -2.49 4.73
CA TYR A 102 -8.30 -2.22 4.71
C TYR A 102 -7.53 -3.23 3.84
N GLU A 103 -8.13 -4.37 3.51
CA GLU A 103 -7.53 -5.33 2.58
C GLU A 103 -7.57 -4.86 1.11
N SER A 104 -8.43 -3.89 0.78
CA SER A 104 -8.51 -3.30 -0.55
C SER A 104 -7.52 -2.14 -0.74
N THR A 105 -7.10 -1.91 -1.98
CA THR A 105 -6.26 -0.75 -2.31
C THR A 105 -6.93 0.57 -1.94
N LEU A 106 -8.24 0.71 -2.18
CA LEU A 106 -8.99 1.92 -1.81
C LEU A 106 -9.03 2.13 -0.29
N GLY A 107 -9.28 1.08 0.48
CA GLY A 107 -9.24 1.15 1.95
C GLY A 107 -7.87 1.56 2.48
N LYS A 108 -6.78 1.00 1.92
CA LYS A 108 -5.41 1.42 2.23
C LYS A 108 -5.18 2.89 1.90
N ALA A 109 -5.57 3.34 0.71
CA ALA A 109 -5.44 4.75 0.31
C ALA A 109 -6.22 5.70 1.23
N GLN A 110 -7.39 5.28 1.73
CA GLN A 110 -8.16 6.04 2.72
C GLN A 110 -7.42 6.11 4.06
N ALA A 111 -6.90 5.00 4.57
CA ALA A 111 -6.13 4.97 5.81
C ALA A 111 -4.86 5.84 5.74
N ILE A 112 -4.13 5.81 4.62
CA ILE A 112 -2.95 6.66 4.38
C ILE A 112 -3.32 8.14 4.48
N ARG A 113 -4.44 8.56 3.84
CA ARG A 113 -4.89 9.95 3.90
C ARG A 113 -5.31 10.37 5.30
N GLN A 114 -6.04 9.51 6.02
CA GLN A 114 -6.48 9.82 7.39
C GLN A 114 -5.29 9.92 8.38
N MET A 115 -4.26 9.09 8.21
CA MET A 115 -3.01 9.23 8.96
C MET A 115 -2.31 10.54 8.65
N ALA A 116 -2.26 10.93 7.37
CA ALA A 116 -1.67 12.19 6.96
C ALA A 116 -2.41 13.40 7.55
N ASP A 117 -3.75 13.35 7.60
CA ASP A 117 -4.57 14.37 8.26
C ASP A 117 -4.25 14.47 9.77
N ALA A 118 -3.82 13.37 10.39
CA ALA A 118 -3.31 13.33 11.76
C ALA A 118 -1.84 13.80 11.89
N GLY A 119 -1.15 14.11 10.78
CA GLY A 119 0.25 14.54 10.75
C GLY A 119 1.27 13.38 10.73
N CYS A 120 0.85 12.19 10.30
CA CYS A 120 1.70 11.01 10.17
C CYS A 120 1.61 10.45 8.75
N ALA A 121 2.73 10.37 8.05
CA ALA A 121 2.80 9.61 6.81
C ALA A 121 2.78 8.13 7.17
N PHE A 122 1.90 7.37 6.53
CA PHE A 122 1.75 5.93 6.74
C PHE A 122 1.68 5.26 5.37
N GLY A 123 2.21 4.05 5.26
CA GLY A 123 2.03 3.26 4.05
C GLY A 123 2.20 1.76 4.26
N PRO A 124 1.31 0.93 3.70
CA PRO A 124 1.47 -0.52 3.70
C PRO A 124 2.62 -0.93 2.77
N ALA A 125 3.47 -1.81 3.26
CA ALA A 125 4.68 -2.24 2.56
C ALA A 125 4.94 -3.76 2.65
N ASP A 126 4.04 -4.52 3.27
CA ASP A 126 4.14 -5.99 3.40
C ASP A 126 5.44 -6.44 4.09
N ASN A 127 5.78 -7.72 4.05
CA ASN A 127 6.95 -8.28 4.72
C ASN A 127 8.25 -8.11 3.90
N CYS A 128 8.75 -6.88 3.78
CA CYS A 128 9.96 -6.56 3.01
C CYS A 128 11.02 -5.87 3.89
N GLY A 129 12.31 -6.08 3.64
CA GLY A 129 13.38 -5.39 4.39
C GLY A 129 13.45 -3.90 4.08
N LEU A 130 12.58 -3.11 4.69
CA LEU A 130 12.37 -1.69 4.35
C LEU A 130 13.41 -0.77 4.99
N GLY A 131 13.70 0.32 4.29
CA GLY A 131 14.42 1.45 4.84
C GLY A 131 13.99 2.78 4.24
N LEU A 132 14.28 3.85 4.98
CA LEU A 132 14.27 5.21 4.46
C LEU A 132 15.66 5.54 3.93
N TYR A 133 15.78 5.77 2.63
CA TYR A 133 17.05 6.06 1.96
C TYR A 133 17.10 7.49 1.46
N ARG A 134 18.23 8.16 1.64
CA ARG A 134 18.51 9.48 1.05
C ARG A 134 18.93 9.33 -0.40
N THR A 135 18.28 10.05 -1.31
CA THR A 135 18.62 10.07 -2.74
C THR A 135 19.08 11.46 -3.22
N GLY A 136 18.94 12.47 -2.37
CA GLY A 136 19.46 13.83 -2.57
C GLY A 136 19.34 14.68 -1.29
N PRO A 137 19.70 15.97 -1.34
CA PRO A 137 19.63 16.85 -0.17
C PRO A 137 18.23 16.96 0.45
N ASP A 138 17.21 16.96 -0.41
CA ASP A 138 15.79 17.11 -0.06
C ASP A 138 14.93 15.97 -0.63
N ASN A 139 15.55 14.85 -1.03
CA ASN A 139 14.89 13.71 -1.68
C ASN A 139 15.24 12.39 -0.98
N TYR A 140 14.23 11.56 -0.79
CA TYR A 140 14.32 10.28 -0.10
C TYR A 140 13.36 9.27 -0.75
N ILE A 141 13.54 7.99 -0.43
CA ILE A 141 12.63 6.92 -0.79
C ILE A 141 12.41 5.97 0.38
N ILE A 142 11.21 5.40 0.48
CA ILE A 142 10.94 4.19 1.27
C ILE A 142 11.04 3.01 0.31
N ALA A 143 12.02 2.15 0.53
CA ALA A 143 12.34 1.08 -0.41
C ALA A 143 12.75 -0.23 0.28
N SER A 144 12.55 -1.34 -0.43
CA SER A 144 13.24 -2.61 -0.18
C SER A 144 14.32 -2.74 -1.25
N PRO A 145 15.62 -2.62 -0.90
CA PRO A 145 16.69 -2.76 -1.88
C PRO A 145 16.74 -4.19 -2.42
N ARG A 146 17.07 -4.33 -3.71
CA ARG A 146 17.52 -5.62 -4.23
C ARG A 146 18.78 -6.05 -3.49
N LEU A 147 18.85 -7.34 -3.16
CA LEU A 147 20.07 -7.99 -2.68
C LEU A 147 20.81 -8.63 -3.86
N ASP A 148 22.13 -8.58 -3.86
CA ASP A 148 22.95 -9.32 -4.81
C ASP A 148 23.22 -10.77 -4.34
N GLU A 149 24.20 -11.44 -4.95
CA GLU A 149 24.52 -12.84 -4.64
C GLU A 149 25.22 -13.04 -3.28
N ASP A 150 25.74 -11.96 -2.69
CA ASP A 150 26.41 -11.95 -1.39
C ASP A 150 25.52 -11.33 -0.30
N ASP A 151 24.22 -11.19 -0.56
CA ASP A 151 23.22 -10.51 0.29
C ASP A 151 23.54 -9.01 0.52
N GLU A 152 24.32 -8.37 -0.35
CA GLU A 152 24.60 -6.94 -0.26
C GLU A 152 23.46 -6.11 -0.90
N PRO A 153 22.96 -5.05 -0.24
CA PRO A 153 21.91 -4.23 -0.78
C PRO A 153 22.42 -3.33 -1.92
N SER A 154 21.66 -3.29 -3.02
CA SER A 154 21.88 -2.41 -4.16
C SER A 154 21.82 -0.91 -3.85
N LEU A 155 21.24 -0.53 -2.71
CA LEU A 155 21.30 0.82 -2.16
C LEU A 155 22.39 0.87 -1.09
N ALA A 156 23.27 1.86 -1.18
CA ALA A 156 24.38 1.99 -0.25
C ALA A 156 23.89 2.13 1.20
N GLU A 157 24.50 1.41 2.13
CA GLU A 157 24.15 1.52 3.55
C GLU A 157 24.37 2.92 4.11
N SER A 158 25.32 3.69 3.54
CA SER A 158 25.54 5.09 3.91
C SER A 158 24.34 6.00 3.63
N ASP A 159 23.45 5.59 2.74
CA ASP A 159 22.24 6.32 2.38
C ASP A 159 21.03 5.88 3.20
N CYS A 160 21.11 4.73 3.89
CA CYS A 160 20.05 4.22 4.75
C CYS A 160 20.00 5.00 6.07
N LEU A 161 18.99 5.87 6.20
CA LEU A 161 18.81 6.72 7.37
C LEU A 161 18.06 6.02 8.50
N ALA A 162 17.19 5.06 8.16
CA ALA A 162 16.42 4.27 9.11
C ALA A 162 16.08 2.92 8.48
N ARG A 163 16.16 1.85 9.28
CA ARG A 163 15.59 0.54 8.93
C ARG A 163 14.21 0.43 9.55
N ILE A 164 13.24 -0.05 8.79
CA ILE A 164 11.86 -0.22 9.23
C ILE A 164 11.62 -1.71 9.41
N CYS A 165 11.23 -2.12 10.61
CA CYS A 165 10.82 -3.50 10.87
C CYS A 165 9.47 -3.74 10.18
N THR A 166 9.30 -4.84 9.45
CA THR A 166 8.01 -5.14 8.81
C THR A 166 7.16 -6.12 9.58
N ASP A 167 7.32 -6.24 10.89
CA ASP A 167 6.45 -7.08 11.72
C ASP A 167 4.97 -6.67 11.58
N LEU A 168 4.72 -5.39 11.29
CA LEU A 168 3.37 -4.83 11.07
C LEU A 168 3.09 -4.45 9.60
N TRP A 169 3.95 -4.90 8.67
CA TRP A 169 3.76 -4.76 7.22
C TRP A 169 3.51 -3.32 6.73
N ALA A 170 4.06 -2.34 7.43
CA ALA A 170 3.87 -0.93 7.15
C ALA A 170 5.11 -0.10 7.55
N TYR A 171 5.12 1.15 7.08
CA TYR A 171 5.98 2.19 7.62
C TYR A 171 5.12 3.35 8.12
N SER A 172 5.68 4.12 9.04
CA SER A 172 5.10 5.35 9.54
C SER A 172 6.18 6.41 9.84
N CYS A 173 5.91 7.65 9.45
CA CYS A 173 6.81 8.78 9.60
C CYS A 173 6.06 10.00 10.14
N ALA A 174 6.59 10.67 11.16
CA ALA A 174 6.00 11.90 11.69
C ALA A 174 7.07 12.86 12.21
N ASP A 175 6.71 14.14 12.36
CA ASP A 175 7.54 15.07 13.12
C ASP A 175 7.68 14.59 14.57
N PHE A 176 8.92 14.50 15.04
CA PHE A 176 9.22 13.96 16.36
C PHE A 176 8.62 14.80 17.49
N GLU A 177 8.58 16.13 17.33
CA GLU A 177 8.00 17.02 18.33
C GLU A 177 6.48 16.94 18.34
N LEU A 178 5.84 16.76 17.17
CA LEU A 178 4.40 16.48 17.08
C LEU A 178 4.04 15.16 17.75
N TRP A 179 4.81 14.10 17.53
CA TRP A 179 4.61 12.81 18.17
C TRP A 179 4.69 12.91 19.70
N LYS A 180 5.70 13.60 20.24
CA LYS A 180 5.78 13.87 21.68
C LYS A 180 4.61 14.69 22.19
N ALA A 181 4.20 15.74 21.46
CA ALA A 181 3.08 16.59 21.84
C ALA A 181 1.74 15.83 21.89
N ARG A 182 1.63 14.73 21.13
CA ARG A 182 0.48 13.81 21.14
C ARG A 182 0.58 12.69 22.18
N GLY A 183 1.58 12.74 23.06
CA GLY A 183 1.75 11.78 24.16
C GLY A 183 2.79 10.70 23.90
N GLY A 184 3.57 10.79 22.82
CA GLY A 184 4.73 9.93 22.61
C GLY A 184 5.81 10.15 23.68
N ASP A 185 6.42 9.08 24.15
CA ASP A 185 7.50 9.10 25.14
C ASP A 185 8.82 8.61 24.53
N PRO A 186 9.84 9.46 24.35
CA PRO A 186 11.14 9.05 23.82
C PRO A 186 11.79 7.87 24.56
N ALA A 187 11.47 7.67 25.85
CA ALA A 187 12.00 6.55 26.63
C ALA A 187 11.39 5.19 26.23
N THR A 188 10.28 5.18 25.48
CA THR A 188 9.61 3.96 25.00
C THR A 188 9.95 3.61 23.55
N LEU A 189 10.81 4.40 22.88
CA LEU A 189 11.25 4.07 21.52
C LEU A 189 11.98 2.72 21.54
N GLY A 190 11.53 1.83 20.65
CA GLY A 190 12.08 0.50 20.45
C GLY A 190 13.26 0.50 19.50
N TRP A 191 13.73 -0.71 19.20
CA TRP A 191 14.84 -0.93 18.26
C TRP A 191 14.44 -0.68 16.79
N SER A 192 13.13 -0.66 16.49
CA SER A 192 12.59 -0.35 15.15
C SER A 192 12.33 1.15 14.92
N ASP A 193 12.55 1.98 15.95
CA ASP A 193 12.32 3.42 15.87
C ASP A 193 13.62 4.18 15.61
N THR A 194 13.61 5.08 14.63
CA THR A 194 14.76 5.93 14.32
C THR A 194 14.35 7.39 14.19
N VAL A 195 15.04 8.28 14.91
CA VAL A 195 14.90 9.73 14.72
C VAL A 195 15.97 10.20 13.75
N VAL A 196 15.53 10.70 12.59
CA VAL A 196 16.39 11.14 11.50
C VAL A 196 16.40 12.66 11.44
N ASP A 197 17.59 13.26 11.41
CA ASP A 197 17.75 14.69 11.13
C ASP A 197 17.49 14.96 9.64
N VAL A 198 16.54 15.84 9.36
CA VAL A 198 16.13 16.28 8.01
C VAL A 198 15.97 17.81 7.98
N PRO A 199 16.10 18.46 6.81
CA PRO A 199 15.80 19.88 6.71
C PRO A 199 14.36 20.22 7.14
N PRO A 200 14.13 21.20 8.04
CA PRO A 200 12.76 21.55 8.45
C PRO A 200 11.88 21.99 7.27
N GLY A 201 10.66 21.47 7.15
CA GLY A 201 9.76 21.84 6.06
C GLY A 201 8.55 20.94 5.90
N GLU A 202 7.84 21.09 4.78
CA GLU A 202 6.77 20.18 4.37
C GLU A 202 7.33 19.10 3.45
N TYR A 203 6.84 17.88 3.62
CA TYR A 203 7.29 16.71 2.87
C TYR A 203 6.13 16.06 2.16
N ARG A 204 6.25 15.92 0.83
CA ARG A 204 5.31 15.17 -0.01
C ARG A 204 5.74 13.72 -0.08
N PHE A 205 4.82 12.81 0.24
CA PHE A 205 4.98 11.37 0.04
C PHE A 205 4.10 10.94 -1.12
N VAL A 206 4.68 10.24 -2.10
CA VAL A 206 3.96 9.60 -3.21
C VAL A 206 4.08 8.09 -3.01
N HIS A 207 2.98 7.43 -2.63
CA HIS A 207 2.94 6.01 -2.29
C HIS A 207 2.39 5.16 -3.45
N HIS A 208 3.11 4.10 -3.80
CA HIS A 208 2.94 3.35 -5.05
C HIS A 208 2.28 1.97 -4.89
N SER A 209 2.15 1.42 -3.67
CA SER A 209 1.66 0.03 -3.47
C SER A 209 0.26 -0.24 -4.03
N GLY A 210 -0.51 0.81 -4.32
CA GLY A 210 -1.84 0.70 -4.91
C GLY A 210 -1.88 0.75 -6.44
N GLU A 211 -0.77 1.03 -7.11
CA GLU A 211 -0.71 1.17 -8.56
C GLU A 211 -0.92 -0.17 -9.28
N ARG A 212 -1.53 -0.12 -10.48
CA ARG A 212 -1.67 -1.31 -11.31
C ARG A 212 -0.29 -1.79 -11.76
N GLY A 213 0.01 -3.05 -11.46
CA GLY A 213 1.27 -3.66 -11.85
C GLY A 213 2.43 -3.35 -10.89
N PHE A 214 2.17 -2.73 -9.74
CA PHE A 214 3.14 -2.66 -8.66
C PHE A 214 3.55 -4.08 -8.24
N ASP A 215 4.80 -4.44 -8.53
CA ASP A 215 5.36 -5.75 -8.20
C ASP A 215 6.19 -5.64 -6.93
N ARG A 216 5.53 -5.88 -5.80
CA ARG A 216 6.16 -5.85 -4.48
C ARG A 216 7.16 -6.98 -4.26
N ASP A 217 7.04 -8.05 -5.05
CA ASP A 217 7.86 -9.26 -4.95
C ASP A 217 8.95 -9.24 -6.03
N SER A 218 9.19 -8.08 -6.64
CA SER A 218 10.22 -7.91 -7.66
C SER A 218 11.60 -8.29 -7.11
N ALA A 219 12.41 -8.93 -7.96
CA ALA A 219 13.81 -9.20 -7.66
C ALA A 219 14.67 -7.92 -7.68
N ASP A 220 14.16 -6.82 -8.24
CA ASP A 220 14.81 -5.52 -8.25
C ASP A 220 14.38 -4.66 -7.04
N THR A 221 14.97 -3.48 -6.90
CA THR A 221 14.61 -2.56 -5.80
C THR A 221 13.16 -2.13 -5.91
N VAL A 222 12.39 -2.39 -4.86
CA VAL A 222 10.97 -2.03 -4.78
C VAL A 222 10.86 -0.70 -4.03
N VAL A 223 10.38 0.34 -4.72
CA VAL A 223 10.14 1.67 -4.13
C VAL A 223 8.68 1.80 -3.74
N PHE A 224 8.40 1.77 -2.44
CA PHE A 224 7.05 1.90 -1.90
C PHE A 224 6.59 3.35 -1.83
N ALA A 225 7.50 4.28 -1.60
CA ALA A 225 7.19 5.71 -1.65
C ALA A 225 8.38 6.57 -2.07
N HIS A 226 8.09 7.61 -2.85
CA HIS A 226 8.99 8.75 -3.02
C HIS A 226 8.67 9.83 -1.98
N VAL A 227 9.70 10.45 -1.43
CA VAL A 227 9.57 11.49 -0.40
C VAL A 227 10.43 12.68 -0.81
N GLU A 228 9.83 13.85 -0.89
CA GLU A 228 10.53 15.08 -1.24
C GLU A 228 10.07 16.23 -0.36
N ARG A 229 10.98 17.15 -0.03
CA ARG A 229 10.62 18.41 0.62
C ARG A 229 10.09 19.39 -0.42
N ILE A 230 9.00 20.09 -0.10
CA ILE A 230 8.31 21.05 -1.00
C ILE A 230 8.32 22.47 -0.46
#